data_AF-A0A9Q3KC00-F1
#
_entry.id   AF-A0A9Q3KC00-F1
#
_cell.length_a   1.000
_cell.length_b   1.000
_cell.length_c   1.000
_cell.angle_alpha   90.00
_cell.angle_beta   90.00
_cell.angle_gamma   90.00
#
_symmetry.space_group_name_H-M   'P 1'
#
loop_
_entity.id
_entity.type
_entity.pdbx_description
1 polymer ?
#
loop_
_entity_poly.entity_id
_entity_poly.type
_entity_poly.pdbx_seq_one_letter_code
_entity_poly.pdbx_strand_id
1 'polypeptide(L)'
;MVLPPSSNHDSLEELWDAEEEPEEIETVMKVVPPSYNQYSNVFSKVKAEKLPPHCTYDNHIKLEGSLPPVGVIYSLLDQESDTLRTYISENTEKGFIQPSSS
;
A
#
# COMPACT_ATOMS: atom_id res chain seq x y z
N MET A 1 17.81 -28.32 -24.24
CA MET A 1 17.71 -27.43 -23.06
C MET A 1 16.27 -26.93 -23.04
N VAL A 2 15.41 -27.50 -22.19
CA VAL A 2 14.01 -27.10 -22.08
C VAL A 2 13.90 -26.24 -20.82
N LEU A 3 13.48 -24.99 -20.98
CA LEU A 3 13.18 -24.11 -19.84
C LEU A 3 11.91 -24.63 -19.14
N PRO A 4 11.84 -24.65 -17.80
CA PRO A 4 10.58 -24.94 -17.13
C PRO A 4 9.56 -23.82 -17.40
N PRO A 5 8.26 -24.14 -17.53
CA PRO A 5 7.23 -23.12 -17.59
C PRO A 5 7.20 -22.38 -16.25
N SER A 6 7.41 -21.06 -16.29
CA SER A 6 7.21 -20.15 -15.16
C SER A 6 5.72 -20.11 -14.83
N SER A 7 5.26 -21.08 -14.04
CA SER A 7 3.95 -21.05 -13.41
C SER A 7 3.99 -20.09 -12.22
N ASN A 8 3.89 -18.80 -12.51
CA ASN A 8 3.60 -17.75 -11.52
C ASN A 8 2.21 -17.15 -11.83
N HIS A 9 1.18 -17.99 -11.95
CA HIS A 9 -0.19 -17.51 -12.09
C HIS A 9 -0.97 -17.53 -10.76
N ASP A 10 -0.51 -18.27 -9.75
CA ASP A 10 -1.32 -18.52 -8.55
C ASP A 10 -1.00 -17.63 -7.33
N SER A 11 0.01 -16.76 -7.38
CA SER A 11 0.42 -16.02 -6.16
C SER A 11 -0.18 -14.61 -6.00
N LEU A 12 -0.93 -14.11 -6.99
CA LEU A 12 -1.49 -12.75 -6.92
C LEU A 12 -2.96 -12.70 -6.49
N GLU A 13 -3.77 -13.71 -6.85
CA GLU A 13 -5.20 -13.77 -6.49
C GLU A 13 -5.40 -14.09 -5.00
N GLU A 14 -4.59 -14.99 -4.42
CA GLU A 14 -4.73 -15.41 -3.02
C GLU A 14 -4.45 -14.30 -1.98
N LEU A 15 -3.75 -13.22 -2.35
CA LEU A 15 -3.42 -12.09 -1.46
C LEU A 15 -4.55 -11.06 -1.34
N TRP A 16 -5.46 -11.01 -2.32
CA TRP A 16 -6.55 -10.04 -2.37
C TRP A 16 -7.88 -10.59 -1.86
N ASP A 17 -7.94 -11.89 -1.57
CA ASP A 17 -9.10 -12.59 -1.02
C ASP A 17 -9.14 -12.53 0.52
N ALA A 18 -8.95 -11.34 1.09
CA ALA A 18 -9.35 -11.11 2.48
C ALA A 18 -10.89 -11.16 2.57
N GLU A 19 -11.43 -11.90 3.55
CA GLU A 19 -12.86 -11.95 3.82
C GLU A 19 -13.40 -10.52 4.06
N GLU A 20 -14.26 -10.06 3.15
CA GLU A 20 -14.92 -8.75 3.28
C GLU A 20 -16.13 -8.90 4.20
N GLU A 21 -16.20 -8.05 5.23
CA GLU A 21 -17.38 -7.97 6.08
C GLU A 21 -18.58 -7.49 5.26
N PRO A 22 -19.72 -8.21 5.26
CA PRO A 22 -20.85 -7.94 4.36
C PRO A 22 -21.46 -6.54 4.57
N GLU A 23 -21.25 -5.96 5.75
CA GLU A 23 -21.74 -4.64 6.14
C GLU A 23 -21.03 -3.51 5.36
N GLU A 24 -19.73 -3.67 5.07
CA GLU A 24 -18.95 -2.68 4.35
C GLU A 24 -19.38 -2.60 2.88
N ILE A 25 -19.60 -3.76 2.25
CA ILE A 25 -19.99 -3.86 0.84
C ILE A 25 -21.32 -3.14 0.57
N GLU A 26 -22.30 -3.29 1.46
CA GLU A 26 -23.60 -2.63 1.31
C GLU A 26 -23.47 -1.10 1.39
N THR A 27 -22.60 -0.60 2.27
CA THR A 27 -22.33 0.85 2.35
C THR A 27 -21.64 1.38 1.10
N VAL A 28 -20.65 0.63 0.57
CA VAL A 28 -19.93 0.98 -0.65
C VAL A 28 -20.89 1.07 -1.85
N MET A 29 -21.78 0.07 -2.02
CA MET A 29 -22.75 0.04 -3.12
C MET A 29 -23.77 1.18 -3.08
N LYS A 30 -24.02 1.79 -1.92
CA LYS A 30 -24.89 2.98 -1.78
C LYS A 30 -24.20 4.28 -2.18
N VAL A 31 -22.87 4.35 -2.05
CA VAL A 31 -22.07 5.56 -2.31
C VAL A 31 -21.52 5.57 -3.74
N VAL A 32 -21.12 4.40 -4.24
CA VAL A 32 -20.47 4.25 -5.54
C VAL A 32 -21.53 4.28 -6.67
N PRO A 33 -21.25 4.94 -7.81
CA PRO A 33 -22.17 4.95 -8.94
C PRO A 33 -22.50 3.53 -9.44
N PRO A 34 -23.74 3.25 -9.89
CA PRO A 34 -24.17 1.89 -10.25
C PRO A 34 -23.29 1.18 -11.29
N SER A 35 -22.65 1.92 -12.18
CA SER A 35 -21.72 1.39 -13.19
C SER A 35 -20.48 0.71 -12.59
N TYR A 36 -20.12 1.06 -11.35
CA TYR A 36 -18.94 0.54 -10.66
C TYR A 36 -19.28 -0.43 -9.54
N ASN A 37 -20.56 -0.81 -9.36
CA ASN A 37 -20.96 -1.78 -8.33
C ASN A 37 -20.28 -3.14 -8.49
N GLN A 38 -19.93 -3.54 -9.72
CA GLN A 38 -19.15 -4.76 -9.99
C GLN A 38 -17.71 -4.71 -9.43
N TYR A 39 -17.21 -3.52 -9.10
CA TYR A 39 -15.88 -3.26 -8.54
C TYR A 39 -15.97 -2.80 -7.08
N SER A 40 -17.06 -3.14 -6.36
CA SER A 40 -17.22 -2.76 -4.95
C SER A 40 -16.03 -3.17 -4.08
N ASN A 41 -15.43 -4.32 -4.40
CA ASN A 41 -14.22 -4.83 -3.75
C ASN A 41 -13.01 -3.88 -3.81
N VAL A 42 -12.86 -3.09 -4.88
CA VAL A 42 -11.76 -2.12 -5.03
C VAL A 42 -11.88 -0.97 -4.03
N PHE A 43 -13.07 -0.72 -3.49
CA PHE A 43 -13.33 0.33 -2.51
C PHE A 43 -13.28 -0.17 -1.06
N SER A 44 -12.91 -1.43 -0.81
CA SER A 44 -12.74 -1.95 0.54
C SER A 44 -11.58 -1.24 1.24
N LYS A 45 -11.85 -0.68 2.43
CA LYS A 45 -10.83 -0.03 3.25
C LYS A 45 -9.76 -1.03 3.69
N VAL A 46 -10.18 -2.24 4.09
CA VAL A 46 -9.27 -3.29 4.56
C VAL A 46 -8.30 -3.70 3.45
N LYS A 47 -8.78 -3.81 2.20
CA LYS A 47 -7.91 -4.11 1.05
C LYS A 47 -6.99 -2.95 0.71
N ALA A 48 -7.48 -1.72 0.81
CA ALA A 48 -6.69 -0.52 0.56
C ALA A 48 -5.56 -0.30 1.59
N GLU A 49 -5.66 -0.87 2.79
CA GLU A 49 -4.62 -0.79 3.83
C GLU A 49 -3.47 -1.80 3.64
N LYS A 50 -3.52 -2.66 2.60
CA LYS A 50 -2.47 -3.64 2.31
C LYS A 50 -1.72 -3.25 1.04
N LEU A 51 -0.38 -3.26 1.09
CA LEU A 51 0.43 -3.08 -0.12
C LEU A 51 0.27 -4.28 -1.05
N PRO A 52 0.16 -4.03 -2.37
CA PRO A 52 0.27 -5.11 -3.34
C PRO A 52 1.68 -5.72 -3.29
N PRO A 53 1.83 -6.99 -3.68
CA PRO A 53 3.14 -7.63 -3.79
C PRO A 53 4.04 -6.90 -4.79
N HIS A 54 5.34 -6.85 -4.50
CA HIS A 54 6.36 -6.29 -5.38
C HIS A 54 6.31 -6.93 -6.77
N CYS A 55 6.37 -6.09 -7.81
CA CYS A 55 6.22 -6.54 -9.20
C CYS A 55 7.21 -5.83 -10.15
N THR A 56 7.24 -6.25 -11.42
CA THR A 56 8.13 -5.66 -12.43
C THR A 56 7.81 -4.22 -12.77
N TYR A 57 6.66 -3.71 -12.32
CA TYR A 57 6.21 -2.33 -12.54
C TYR A 57 6.44 -1.43 -11.32
N ASP A 58 7.18 -1.91 -10.33
CA ASP A 58 7.56 -1.09 -9.17
C ASP A 58 8.35 0.14 -9.63
N ASN A 59 8.07 1.27 -8.99
CA ASN A 59 8.68 2.55 -9.35
C ASN A 59 10.17 2.54 -9.02
N HIS A 60 11.02 2.45 -10.05
CA HIS A 60 12.47 2.55 -9.91
C HIS A 60 12.94 3.99 -10.13
N ILE A 61 13.62 4.56 -9.13
CA ILE A 61 14.26 5.87 -9.25
C ILE A 61 15.71 5.66 -9.71
N LYS A 62 16.00 6.02 -10.96
CA LYS A 62 17.38 6.03 -11.48
C LYS A 62 18.12 7.25 -10.94
N LEU A 63 19.16 7.02 -10.15
CA LEU A 63 20.00 8.08 -9.61
C LEU A 63 21.04 8.52 -10.65
N GLU A 64 21.23 9.83 -10.77
CA GLU A 64 22.29 10.45 -11.58
C GLU A 64 23.15 11.34 -10.66
N GLY A 65 24.49 11.20 -10.72
CA GLY A 65 25.41 12.00 -9.91
C GLY A 65 25.80 11.38 -8.56
N SER A 66 26.12 12.22 -7.57
CA SER A 66 26.57 11.81 -6.22
C SER A 66 25.39 11.62 -5.26
N LEU A 67 25.65 10.98 -4.11
CA LEU A 67 24.66 10.81 -3.03
C LEU A 67 24.08 12.16 -2.59
N PRO A 68 22.77 12.22 -2.28
CA PRO A 68 22.15 13.44 -1.76
C PRO A 68 22.75 13.80 -0.39
N PRO A 69 22.87 15.09 -0.06
CA PRO A 69 23.32 15.52 1.26
C PRO A 69 22.26 15.16 2.32
N VAL A 70 22.73 14.76 3.51
CA VAL A 70 21.84 14.51 4.66
C VAL A 70 21.28 15.85 5.16
N GLY A 71 19.97 16.03 5.02
CA GLY A 71 19.26 17.21 5.49
C GLY A 71 19.03 17.20 7.01
N VAL A 72 18.88 18.39 7.60
CA VAL A 72 18.40 18.53 8.99
C VAL A 72 16.88 18.43 9.05
N ILE A 73 16.36 17.87 10.14
CA ILE A 73 14.93 17.83 10.42
C ILE A 73 14.54 19.15 11.09
N TYR A 74 13.54 19.84 10.55
CA TYR A 74 13.01 21.07 11.14
C TYR A 74 12.25 20.78 12.44
N SER A 75 12.32 21.71 13.39
CA SER A 75 11.56 21.61 14.63
C SER A 75 10.06 21.72 14.35
N LEU A 76 9.30 20.77 14.88
CA LEU A 76 7.83 20.74 14.84
C LEU A 76 7.28 21.22 16.18
N LEU A 77 6.04 21.70 16.19
CA LEU A 77 5.31 21.94 17.43
C LEU A 77 4.99 20.61 18.12
N ASP A 78 4.67 20.64 19.42
CA ASP A 78 4.36 19.42 20.18
C ASP A 78 3.16 18.66 19.58
N GLN A 79 2.08 19.38 19.25
CA GLN A 79 0.89 18.79 18.63
C GLN A 79 1.18 18.16 17.25
N GLU A 80 2.05 18.79 16.46
CA GLU A 80 2.46 18.26 15.15
C GLU A 80 3.32 17.01 15.32
N SER A 81 4.20 17.01 16.33
CA SER A 81 5.05 15.87 16.66
C SER A 81 4.23 14.66 17.11
N ASP A 82 3.22 14.86 17.95
CA ASP A 82 2.32 13.79 18.40
C ASP A 82 1.53 13.21 17.22
N THR A 83 0.99 14.08 16.35
CA THR A 83 0.27 13.65 15.14
C THR A 83 1.18 12.85 14.21
N LEU A 84 2.43 13.31 14.01
CA LEU A 84 3.41 12.62 13.19
C LEU A 84 3.77 11.25 13.75
N ARG A 85 3.94 11.11 15.07
CA ARG A 85 4.25 9.83 15.72
C ARG A 85 3.13 8.81 15.52
N THR A 86 1.88 9.24 15.69
CA THR A 86 0.70 8.39 15.45
C THR A 86 0.66 7.92 14.00
N TYR A 87 0.84 8.84 13.05
CA TYR A 87 0.87 8.50 11.62
C TYR A 87 1.99 7.50 11.29
N ILE A 88 3.20 7.71 11.81
CA ILE A 88 4.32 6.79 11.58
C ILE A 88 4.01 5.41 12.15
N SER A 89 3.48 5.34 13.38
CA SER A 89 3.10 4.06 14.01
C SER A 89 2.11 3.28 13.16
N GLU A 90 1.00 3.93 12.77
CA GLU A 90 -0.07 3.30 11.98
C GLU A 90 0.44 2.81 10.62
N ASN A 91 1.23 3.62 9.91
CA ASN A 91 1.72 3.25 8.58
C ASN A 91 2.88 2.26 8.61
N THR A 92 3.61 2.18 9.73
CA THR A 92 4.60 1.12 9.95
C THR A 92 3.90 -0.22 10.23
N GLU A 93 2.82 -0.22 11.01
CA GLU A 93 2.00 -1.42 11.27
C GLU A 93 1.32 -1.93 9.98
N LYS A 94 0.83 -1.02 9.13
CA LYS A 94 0.30 -1.35 7.80
C LYS A 94 1.38 -1.83 6.81
N GLY A 95 2.65 -1.61 7.10
CA GLY A 95 3.78 -1.94 6.22
C GLY A 95 3.96 -0.97 5.05
N PHE A 96 3.33 0.21 5.07
CA PHE A 96 3.47 1.25 4.03
C PHE A 96 4.84 1.92 4.08
N ILE A 97 5.40 2.03 5.28
CA ILE A 97 6.73 2.57 5.53
C ILE A 97 7.51 1.61 6.42
N GLN A 98 8.84 1.64 6.31
CA GLN A 98 9.73 0.82 7.13
C GLN A 98 10.97 1.64 7.53
N PRO A 99 11.61 1.32 8.68
CA PRO A 99 12.88 1.92 9.04
C PRO A 99 13.96 1.65 7.98
N SER A 100 14.74 2.66 7.62
CA SER A 100 15.88 2.57 6.71
C SER A 100 17.14 3.16 7.35
N SER A 101 18.31 2.79 6.81
CA SER A 101 19.62 3.30 7.25
C SER A 101 20.28 4.20 6.21
N SER A 102 19.49 4.86 5.36
CA SER A 102 19.99 5.75 4.29
C SER A 102 20.51 7.08 4.83
#